data_AF-C1NAF8-F1
#
_entry.id   AF-C1NAF8-F1
#
_cell.length_a   1.000
_cell.length_b   1.000
_cell.length_c   1.000
_cell.angle_alpha   90.00
_cell.angle_beta   90.00
_cell.angle_gamma   90.00
#
_symmetry.space_group_name_H-M   'P 1'
#
loop_
_entity.id
_entity.type
_entity.pdbx_description
1 polymer ?
#
loop_
_entity_poly.entity_id
_entity_poly.type
_entity_poly.pdbx_seq_one_letter_code
_entity_poly.pdbx_strand_id
1 'polypeptide(L)'
;MFHHDAIILQLMKRDDMLHMLSKSITTKTRVIVFDLVRAAEYGEVTVVYEIIEIIKNQLLCSGKYDSTSRAFHKMHVIVFANFAPDTTMLSADRRHVNEIGSVAASSPPVMPSPPPDDARASSPPPRAALPPLDPSTPSRPASGRRRRA
;
A
#
# COMPACT_ATOMS: atom_id res chain seq x y z
N MET A 1 2.84 22.93 -23.75
CA MET A 1 3.95 23.85 -23.41
C MET A 1 3.78 24.23 -21.95
N PHE A 2 4.66 23.78 -21.05
CA PHE A 2 4.50 24.01 -19.61
C PHE A 2 5.00 25.43 -19.28
N HIS A 3 4.09 26.34 -18.94
CA HIS A 3 4.34 27.78 -18.83
C HIS A 3 4.97 28.24 -17.50
N HIS A 4 5.33 27.34 -16.58
CA HIS A 4 5.62 27.69 -15.18
C HIS A 4 6.92 27.12 -14.60
N ASP A 5 7.98 26.93 -15.40
CA ASP A 5 9.28 26.42 -14.92
C ASP A 5 9.16 25.11 -14.11
N ALA A 6 8.11 24.34 -14.42
CA ALA A 6 7.72 23.15 -13.71
C ALA A 6 7.66 21.98 -14.69
N ILE A 7 8.21 20.84 -14.27
CA ILE A 7 8.16 19.58 -15.02
C ILE A 7 7.22 18.65 -14.27
N ILE A 8 6.25 18.10 -15.00
CA ILE A 8 5.37 17.06 -14.49
C ILE A 8 5.91 15.73 -15.00
N LEU A 9 6.13 14.80 -14.09
CA LEU A 9 6.63 13.46 -14.34
C LEU A 9 5.56 12.44 -14.01
N GLN A 10 5.28 11.59 -15.00
CA GLN A 10 4.51 10.37 -14.80
C GLN A 10 5.47 9.22 -14.49
N LEU A 11 4.92 8.16 -13.89
CA LEU A 11 5.65 6.93 -13.61
C LEU A 11 6.14 6.28 -14.90
N MET A 12 7.45 6.06 -14.96
CA MET A 12 8.14 5.40 -16.05
C MET A 12 9.31 4.60 -15.46
N LYS A 13 10.03 3.85 -16.30
CA LYS A 13 11.27 3.19 -15.88
C LYS A 13 12.32 4.23 -15.50
N ARG A 14 13.22 3.84 -14.58
CA ARG A 14 14.30 4.69 -14.05
C ARG A 14 15.06 5.43 -15.14
N ASP A 15 15.60 4.69 -16.11
CA ASP A 15 16.42 5.27 -17.18
C ASP A 15 15.65 6.29 -18.02
N ASP A 16 14.38 6.01 -18.33
CA ASP A 16 13.55 6.88 -19.16
C ASP A 16 13.24 8.19 -18.41
N MET A 17 13.01 8.12 -17.10
CA MET A 17 12.88 9.31 -16.25
C MET A 17 14.17 10.13 -16.21
N LEU A 18 15.34 9.51 -16.04
CA LEU A 18 16.62 10.22 -16.04
C LEU A 18 16.90 10.89 -17.39
N HIS A 19 16.63 10.18 -18.49
CA HIS A 19 16.83 10.73 -19.82
C HIS A 19 15.91 11.93 -20.06
N MET A 20 14.63 11.80 -19.70
CA MET A 20 13.67 12.90 -19.83
C MET A 20 14.05 14.09 -18.94
N LEU A 21 14.49 13.85 -17.70
CA LEU A 21 15.00 14.88 -16.81
C LEU A 21 16.25 15.57 -17.38
N SER A 22 17.22 14.83 -17.91
CA SER A 22 18.43 15.40 -18.51
C SER A 22 18.13 16.36 -19.66
N LYS A 23 17.09 16.03 -20.45
CA LYS A 23 16.62 16.84 -21.58
C LYS A 23 15.71 18.00 -21.17
N SER A 24 14.91 17.81 -20.13
CA SER A 24 13.87 18.76 -19.72
C SER A 24 14.35 19.76 -18.66
N ILE A 25 15.34 19.39 -17.85
CA ILE A 25 15.99 20.31 -16.90
C ILE A 25 16.77 21.35 -17.71
N THR A 26 16.17 22.53 -17.78
CA THR A 26 16.82 23.75 -18.28
C THR A 26 17.23 24.60 -17.08
N THR A 27 18.09 25.58 -17.28
CA THR A 27 18.52 26.55 -16.25
C THR A 27 17.40 27.32 -15.56
N LYS A 28 16.17 27.30 -16.11
CA LYS A 28 15.00 27.96 -15.54
C LYS A 28 14.09 27.05 -14.73
N THR A 29 14.16 25.73 -14.92
CA THR A 29 13.26 24.81 -14.24
C THR A 29 13.55 24.81 -12.75
N ARG A 30 12.54 24.99 -11.90
CA ARG A 30 12.73 25.01 -10.43
C ARG A 30 11.89 23.99 -9.67
N VAL A 31 10.85 23.47 -10.31
CA VAL A 31 9.86 22.60 -9.67
C VAL A 31 9.70 21.32 -10.48
N ILE A 32 9.70 20.19 -9.79
CA ILE A 32 9.40 18.87 -10.35
C ILE A 32 8.20 18.32 -9.59
N VAL A 33 7.17 17.93 -10.33
CA VAL A 33 5.94 17.38 -9.79
C VAL A 33 5.82 15.93 -10.23
N PHE A 34 5.72 15.02 -9.28
CA PHE A 34 5.40 13.61 -9.51
C PHE A 34 3.93 13.37 -9.23
N ASP A 35 3.25 12.72 -10.17
CA ASP A 35 1.88 12.27 -10.00
C ASP A 35 1.85 10.74 -9.90
N LEU A 36 1.60 10.22 -8.69
CA LEU A 36 1.55 8.80 -8.39
C LEU A 36 0.10 8.32 -8.40
N VAL A 37 -0.23 7.54 -9.42
CA VAL A 37 -1.54 6.89 -9.54
C VAL A 37 -1.64 5.69 -8.59
N ARG A 38 -2.86 5.31 -8.20
CA ARG A 38 -3.11 4.15 -7.31
C ARG A 38 -2.63 2.82 -7.88
N ALA A 39 -2.58 2.71 -9.22
CA ALA A 39 -2.16 1.51 -9.92
C ALA A 39 -0.63 1.37 -10.03
N ALA A 40 0.13 2.32 -9.48
CA ALA A 40 1.59 2.26 -9.47
C ALA A 40 2.04 0.98 -8.75
N GLU A 41 2.87 0.20 -9.42
CA GLU A 41 3.45 -0.99 -8.78
C GLU A 41 4.47 -0.55 -7.74
N TYR A 42 4.66 -1.36 -6.69
CA TYR A 42 5.61 -1.06 -5.61
C TYR A 42 7.02 -0.72 -6.14
N GLY A 43 7.46 -1.40 -7.20
CA GLY A 43 8.75 -1.16 -7.84
C GLY A 43 8.87 0.18 -8.57
N GLU A 44 7.78 0.74 -9.08
CA GLU A 44 7.83 2.05 -9.75
C GLU A 44 7.92 3.18 -8.71
N VAL A 45 7.24 3.01 -7.59
CA VAL A 45 7.27 3.96 -6.47
C VAL A 45 8.66 4.00 -5.83
N THR A 46 9.34 2.85 -5.67
CA THR A 46 10.72 2.82 -5.16
C THR A 46 11.68 3.59 -6.06
N VAL A 47 11.53 3.47 -7.38
CA VAL A 47 12.35 4.22 -8.33
C VAL A 47 12.13 5.73 -8.16
N VAL A 48 10.89 6.19 -7.96
CA VAL A 48 10.63 7.63 -7.73
C VAL A 48 11.39 8.16 -6.52
N TYR A 49 11.47 7.41 -5.41
CA TYR A 49 12.29 7.80 -4.26
C TYR A 49 13.78 7.92 -4.62
N GLU A 50 14.32 7.00 -5.40
CA GLU A 50 15.71 7.09 -5.87
C GLU A 50 15.95 8.34 -6.72
N ILE A 51 15.00 8.68 -7.61
CA ILE A 51 15.08 9.91 -8.41
C ILE A 51 15.02 11.15 -7.54
N ILE A 52 14.16 11.17 -6.52
CA ILE A 52 14.06 12.30 -5.58
C ILE A 52 15.40 12.52 -4.89
N GLU A 53 16.06 11.46 -4.44
CA GLU A 53 17.39 11.56 -3.81
C GLU A 53 18.44 12.12 -4.76
N ILE A 54 18.48 11.65 -6.00
CA ILE A 54 19.38 12.17 -7.06
C ILE A 54 19.13 13.67 -7.28
N ILE A 55 17.87 14.09 -7.36
CA ILE A 55 17.49 15.50 -7.52
C ILE A 55 17.93 16.33 -6.30
N LYS A 56 17.71 15.84 -5.08
CA LYS A 56 18.12 16.57 -3.86
C LYS A 56 19.63 16.66 -3.72
N ASN A 57 20.36 15.67 -4.23
CA ASN A 57 21.83 15.68 -4.32
C ASN A 57 22.37 16.58 -5.43
N GLN A 58 21.50 17.21 -6.24
CA GLN A 58 21.87 18.18 -7.29
C GLN A 58 22.79 17.62 -8.39
N LEU A 59 22.85 16.29 -8.52
CA LEU A 59 23.69 15.59 -9.47
C LEU A 59 22.88 14.50 -10.17
N LEU A 60 22.66 14.65 -11.46
CA LEU A 60 21.97 13.69 -12.31
C LEU A 60 23.02 13.00 -13.17
N CYS A 61 23.01 11.68 -13.20
CA CYS A 61 23.87 10.88 -14.06
C CYS A 61 23.02 9.87 -14.82
N SER A 62 22.76 10.13 -16.11
CA SER A 62 22.07 9.18 -16.99
C SER A 62 23.12 8.31 -17.67
N GLY A 63 23.30 7.05 -17.25
CA GLY A 63 24.28 6.15 -17.86
C GLY A 63 23.83 5.51 -19.18
N LYS A 64 22.58 5.73 -19.59
CA LYS A 64 21.97 5.12 -20.78
C LYS A 64 21.68 6.18 -21.84
N TYR A 65 21.84 5.78 -23.10
CA TYR A 65 21.65 6.58 -24.33
C TYR A 65 22.65 7.71 -24.55
N ASP A 66 22.87 8.58 -23.56
CA ASP A 66 23.89 9.64 -23.59
C ASP A 66 24.42 9.84 -22.17
N SER A 67 25.55 9.19 -21.85
CA SER A 67 26.24 9.26 -20.57
C SER A 67 26.56 10.70 -20.18
N THR A 68 25.60 11.35 -19.54
CA THR A 68 25.64 12.78 -19.22
C THR A 68 25.48 12.94 -17.72
N SER A 69 26.48 13.56 -17.11
CA SER A 69 26.40 14.07 -15.76
C SER A 69 26.06 15.56 -15.84
N ARG A 70 25.00 15.96 -15.16
CA ARG A 70 24.61 17.37 -15.05
C ARG A 70 24.38 17.71 -13.59
N ALA A 71 25.08 18.76 -13.15
CA ALA A 71 24.76 19.44 -11.91
C ALA A 71 23.68 20.49 -12.20
N PHE A 72 22.73 20.64 -11.28
CA PHE A 72 21.65 21.62 -11.37
C PHE A 72 21.46 22.29 -10.02
N HIS A 73 20.80 23.44 -10.01
CA HIS A 73 20.54 24.16 -8.76
C HIS A 73 19.54 23.39 -7.89
N LYS A 74 19.39 23.80 -6.63
CA LYS A 74 18.41 23.23 -5.71
C LYS A 74 16.99 23.27 -6.31
N MET A 75 16.36 22.11 -6.45
CA MET A 75 15.00 21.94 -6.98
C MET A 75 13.98 21.65 -5.89
N HIS A 76 12.77 22.18 -6.08
CA HIS A 76 11.61 21.78 -5.31
C HIS A 76 10.97 20.56 -5.96
N VAL A 77 10.69 19.55 -5.14
CA VAL A 77 10.05 18.31 -5.60
C VAL A 77 8.76 18.16 -4.83
N ILE A 78 7.67 17.97 -5.56
CA ILE A 78 6.32 17.80 -5.03
C ILE A 78 5.83 16.44 -5.53
N VAL A 79 5.31 15.62 -4.62
CA VAL A 79 4.77 14.31 -4.96
C VAL A 79 3.31 14.30 -4.55
N PHE A 80 2.43 14.04 -5.51
CA PHE A 80 1.03 13.73 -5.24
C PHE A 80 0.85 12.23 -5.28
N ALA A 81 0.26 11.68 -4.21
CA ALA A 81 -0.02 10.26 -4.11
C ALA A 81 -1.36 10.05 -3.44
N ASN A 82 -2.07 9.02 -3.87
CA ASN A 82 -3.36 8.62 -3.30
C ASN A 82 -3.22 7.51 -2.23
N PHE A 83 -1.98 7.21 -1.84
CA PHE A 83 -1.61 6.22 -0.83
C PHE A 83 -0.55 6.82 0.10
N ALA A 84 -0.43 6.27 1.31
CA ALA A 84 0.55 6.75 2.27
C ALA A 84 1.98 6.50 1.74
N PRO A 85 2.87 7.51 1.77
CA PRO A 85 4.25 7.33 1.35
C PRO A 85 4.99 6.42 2.34
N ASP A 86 5.89 5.60 1.83
CA ASP A 86 6.75 4.77 2.67
C ASP A 86 7.84 5.62 3.32
N THR A 87 7.75 5.75 4.64
CA THR A 87 8.70 6.51 5.44
C THR A 87 10.07 5.84 5.61
N THR A 88 10.28 4.62 5.14
CA THR A 88 11.58 3.94 5.26
C THR A 88 12.51 4.24 4.08
N MET A 89 11.95 4.62 2.93
CA MET A 89 12.67 4.77 1.66
C MET A 89 13.28 6.16 1.44
N LEU A 90 12.85 7.17 2.20
CA LEU A 90 13.37 8.54 2.08
C LEU A 90 13.76 9.10 3.45
N SER A 91 14.91 9.77 3.49
CA SER A 91 15.44 10.37 4.72
C SER A 91 14.46 11.40 5.32
N ALA A 92 14.32 11.39 6.65
CA ALA A 92 13.32 12.18 7.37
C ALA A 92 13.52 13.70 7.24
N ASP A 93 14.75 14.14 7.04
CA ASP A 93 15.12 15.55 6.81
C ASP A 93 14.75 16.07 5.41
N ARG A 94 14.44 15.17 4.48
CA ARG A 94 14.18 15.50 3.05
C ARG A 94 12.70 15.44 2.67
N ARG A 95 11.84 14.89 3.53
CA ARG A 95 10.40 14.78 3.29
C ARG A 95 9.59 15.77 4.11
N HIS A 96 8.52 16.26 3.50
CA HIS A 96 7.44 16.96 4.19
C HIS A 96 6.14 16.34 3.69
N VAL A 97 5.49 15.55 4.54
CA VAL A 97 4.24 14.84 4.20
C VAL A 97 3.08 15.63 4.74
N ASN A 98 2.16 16.05 3.87
CA ASN A 98 0.92 16.72 4.24
C ASN A 98 -0.25 15.90 3.74
N GLU A 99 -1.11 15.46 4.66
CA GLU A 99 -2.32 14.73 4.33
C GLU A 99 -3.45 15.71 4.00
N ILE A 100 -3.88 15.73 2.74
CA ILE A 100 -4.94 16.59 2.25
C ILE A 100 -6.24 15.80 2.32
N GLY A 101 -6.87 15.81 3.49
CA GLY A 101 -8.03 14.97 3.77
C GLY A 101 -8.53 15.11 5.20
N SER A 102 -8.83 16.33 5.64
CA SER A 102 -9.55 16.55 6.89
C SER A 102 -11.03 16.79 6.59
N VAL A 103 -11.83 15.73 6.70
CA VAL A 103 -13.03 15.91 7.53
C VAL A 103 -12.60 15.41 8.88
N ALA A 104 -12.48 16.35 9.83
CA ALA A 104 -12.28 16.04 11.24
C ALA A 104 -13.17 14.85 11.61
N ALA A 105 -12.55 13.77 12.09
CA ALA A 105 -13.28 12.70 12.72
C ALA A 105 -14.05 13.29 13.91
N SER A 106 -15.32 13.66 13.69
CA SER A 106 -16.28 13.74 14.78
C SER A 106 -16.25 12.38 15.45
N SER A 107 -15.97 12.37 16.74
CA SER A 107 -15.93 11.18 17.58
C SER A 107 -17.09 10.24 17.22
N PRO A 108 -16.88 8.91 17.18
CA PRO A 108 -18.02 7.99 17.06
C PRO A 108 -19.00 8.30 18.20
N PRO A 109 -20.32 8.35 17.96
CA PRO A 109 -21.28 8.49 19.04
C PRO A 109 -21.02 7.33 20.02
N VAL A 110 -20.59 7.66 21.23
CA VAL A 110 -20.50 6.70 22.33
C VAL A 110 -21.90 6.12 22.48
N MET A 111 -22.11 4.91 21.98
CA MET A 111 -23.31 4.18 22.34
C MET A 111 -23.24 3.98 23.86
N PRO A 112 -24.29 4.35 24.62
CA PRO A 112 -24.32 3.99 26.03
C PRO A 112 -24.22 2.47 26.09
N SER A 113 -23.21 1.98 26.80
CA SER A 113 -23.08 0.57 27.14
C SER A 113 -24.42 0.07 27.68
N PRO A 114 -24.93 -1.08 27.20
CA PRO A 114 -26.14 -1.65 27.79
C PRO A 114 -25.92 -1.83 29.30
N PRO A 115 -26.95 -1.57 30.12
CA PRO A 115 -26.84 -1.75 31.56
C PRO A 115 -26.39 -3.18 31.88
N PRO A 116 -25.63 -3.37 32.96
CA PRO A 116 -25.24 -4.72 33.38
C PRO A 116 -26.52 -5.52 33.63
N ASP A 117 -26.69 -6.61 32.87
CA ASP A 117 -27.70 -7.63 33.11
C ASP A 117 -27.39 -8.30 34.46
N ASP A 118 -27.88 -7.69 35.54
CA ASP A 118 -27.94 -8.32 36.84
C ASP A 118 -28.93 -9.49 36.77
N ALA A 119 -28.34 -10.68 36.83
CA ALA A 119 -28.89 -11.87 37.48
C ALA A 119 -30.30 -12.32 37.06
N ARG A 120 -30.34 -13.36 36.22
CA ARG A 120 -31.20 -14.51 36.53
C ARG A 120 -30.54 -15.81 36.11
N ALA A 121 -29.99 -16.47 37.13
CA ALA A 121 -29.63 -17.87 37.11
C ALA A 121 -30.83 -18.74 36.71
N SER A 122 -30.63 -19.59 35.71
CA SER A 122 -31.34 -20.86 35.62
C SER A 122 -30.46 -21.88 34.93
N SER A 123 -29.70 -22.60 35.73
CA SER A 123 -28.97 -23.81 35.35
C SER A 123 -29.93 -24.83 34.72
N PRO A 124 -29.61 -25.44 33.56
CA PRO A 124 -30.29 -26.67 33.16
C PRO A 124 -29.72 -27.87 33.97
N PRO A 125 -30.55 -28.87 34.32
CA PRO A 125 -30.19 -29.98 35.20
C PRO A 125 -29.18 -30.95 34.56
N PRO A 126 -28.43 -31.74 35.36
CA PRO A 126 -27.43 -32.67 34.86
C PRO A 126 -28.07 -33.79 34.04
N ARG A 127 -27.58 -33.98 32.81
CA ARG A 127 -28.03 -35.03 31.90
C ARG A 127 -27.52 -36.39 32.42
N ALA A 128 -28.46 -37.26 32.76
CA ALA A 128 -28.22 -38.60 33.29
C ALA A 128 -27.27 -39.42 32.40
N ALA A 129 -26.38 -40.17 33.05
CA ALA A 129 -25.44 -41.09 32.44
C ALA A 129 -26.17 -42.14 31.58
N LEU A 130 -25.70 -42.32 30.33
CA LEU A 130 -26.10 -43.44 29.48
C LEU A 130 -25.45 -44.73 30.01
N PRO A 131 -26.18 -45.85 30.11
CA PRO A 131 -25.60 -47.14 30.48
C PRO A 131 -24.69 -47.69 29.36
N PRO A 132 -23.70 -48.54 29.69
CA PRO A 132 -22.74 -49.07 28.74
C PRO A 132 -23.39 -49.97 27.69
N LEU A 133 -22.97 -49.83 26.43
CA LEU A 133 -23.35 -50.70 25.31
C LEU A 133 -22.72 -52.09 25.50
N ASP A 134 -23.58 -53.10 25.65
CA ASP A 134 -23.18 -54.51 25.76
C ASP A 134 -22.75 -55.07 24.39
N PRO A 135 -21.59 -55.75 24.26
CA PRO A 135 -21.01 -56.16 22.98
C PRO A 135 -21.52 -57.54 22.51
N SER A 136 -22.83 -57.77 22.49
CA SER A 136 -23.38 -59.03 21.99
C SER A 136 -24.68 -58.85 21.21
N THR A 137 -24.56 -58.50 19.93
CA THR A 137 -25.60 -58.83 18.95
C THR A 137 -24.94 -59.32 17.66
N PRO A 138 -25.19 -60.57 17.25
CA PRO A 138 -24.46 -61.20 16.16
C PRO A 138 -24.92 -60.73 14.78
N SER A 139 -23.95 -60.78 13.88
CA SER A 139 -24.00 -60.62 12.44
C SER A 139 -25.06 -61.45 11.74
N ARG A 140 -25.59 -60.94 10.60
CA ARG A 140 -26.06 -61.74 9.45
C ARG A 140 -26.16 -60.87 8.18
N PRO A 141 -26.14 -61.46 6.97
CA PRO A 141 -25.10 -61.13 6.00
C PRO A 141 -25.63 -60.65 4.63
N ALA A 142 -24.65 -60.33 3.79
CA ALA A 142 -24.68 -59.96 2.39
C ALA A 142 -25.78 -60.56 1.49
N SER A 143 -26.38 -59.68 0.67
CA SER A 143 -26.79 -59.94 -0.71
C SER A 143 -26.87 -58.56 -1.40
N GLY A 144 -26.50 -58.32 -2.65
CA GLY A 144 -26.06 -59.14 -3.74
C GLY A 144 -26.14 -58.25 -4.99
N ARG A 145 -25.00 -58.00 -5.62
CA ARG A 145 -24.79 -57.99 -7.08
C ARG A 145 -25.87 -57.30 -7.96
N ARG A 146 -25.49 -56.23 -8.67
CA ARG A 146 -25.36 -56.29 -10.16
C ARG A 146 -24.81 -54.99 -10.76
N ARG A 147 -23.83 -55.22 -11.64
CA ARG A 147 -23.29 -54.31 -12.66
C ARG A 147 -24.33 -53.99 -13.73
N ARG A 148 -24.08 -52.88 -14.43
CA ARG A 148 -24.23 -52.59 -15.89
C ARG A 148 -24.70 -51.13 -16.00
N ALA A 149 -24.24 -50.33 -16.95
CA ALA A 149 -23.22 -50.44 -17.98
C ALA A 149 -22.84 -48.99 -18.34
#